data_AF-A0AA42GK04-F1
#
_entry.id   AF-A0AA42GK04-F1
#
_cell.length_a   1.000
_cell.length_b   1.000
_cell.length_c   1.000
_cell.angle_alpha   90.00
_cell.angle_beta   90.00
_cell.angle_gamma   90.00
#
_symmetry.space_group_name_H-M   'P 1'
#
loop_
_entity.id
_entity.type
_entity.pdbx_description
1 polymer ?
#
loop_
_entity_poly.entity_id
_entity_poly.type
_entity_poly.pdbx_seq_one_letter_code
_entity_poly.pdbx_strand_id
1 'polypeptide(L)'
;MMKHSKSGMQSIRTSTLMLAISMAMAGCGGGGGGSSSSGSASGAEDSNNGGTSPQPVTCSETQYLQEGICKNKTAQSFEPLQLQRFLKGQAYQLNLKTDQDLTLSFSSESPNICDFELGELKALGVGKCTLTLTQAGISQLLPVNSTMMVDVIEAQAEEHKDLNACHAGRPSEAERQLFINTLNEIRALHNLPKVRYDQAYEDQMMQASMLLAVNEKTSHYPDGTWRCFSDIGYQGASTSNLNFVQAYQPLASYGADTHVINWLIEKNSASIGHRRHILSPFLTKTAYGEVSNTEAKSVATILGAAMKVVYPYASQTLGTTMPKGVIAYPYHVYPKKFFAKTEPLSLSILVNTQNAYANNTVDFSQAKLIVTRRDNQHIQTISNIQYDNISYGLVANNLQFHFNAMQYNVIYDVQVQNVLVDGKAEDYAYWFKVDDQSDEQHLSGEKRSAGESSNGI
;
A
#
# COMPACT_ATOMS: atom_id res chain seq x y z
N MET A 1 -42.67 20.63 -23.64
CA MET A 1 -41.58 21.18 -24.45
C MET A 1 -40.68 22.00 -23.56
N MET A 2 -39.54 21.46 -23.13
CA MET A 2 -38.39 22.22 -22.65
C MET A 2 -37.17 21.27 -22.63
N LYS A 3 -36.03 21.83 -22.99
CA LYS A 3 -34.93 21.21 -23.73
C LYS A 3 -33.98 20.39 -22.84
N HIS A 4 -33.57 19.23 -23.35
CA HIS A 4 -32.38 18.51 -22.92
C HIS A 4 -31.12 19.33 -23.23
N SER A 5 -30.33 19.65 -22.20
CA SER A 5 -28.94 20.08 -22.35
C SER A 5 -28.03 18.91 -21.99
N LYS A 6 -27.37 18.35 -23.01
CA LYS A 6 -26.24 17.42 -22.86
C LYS A 6 -24.99 18.26 -22.61
N SER A 7 -24.46 18.23 -21.39
CA SER A 7 -23.09 18.66 -21.11
C SER A 7 -22.19 17.43 -21.11
N GLY A 8 -21.18 17.44 -21.97
CA GLY A 8 -20.25 16.34 -22.17
C GLY A 8 -19.38 16.07 -20.94
N MET A 9 -19.28 14.79 -20.57
CA MET A 9 -18.23 14.26 -19.72
C MET A 9 -16.88 14.47 -20.40
N GLN A 10 -16.04 15.32 -19.82
CA GLN A 10 -14.60 15.29 -20.09
C GLN A 10 -14.05 13.99 -19.52
N SER A 11 -13.48 13.18 -20.40
CA SER A 11 -12.75 11.95 -20.09
C SER A 11 -11.59 12.29 -19.15
N ILE A 12 -11.74 11.94 -17.88
CA ILE A 12 -10.63 11.88 -16.93
C ILE A 12 -9.76 10.73 -17.42
N ARG A 13 -8.56 11.05 -17.93
CA ARG A 13 -7.52 10.07 -18.21
C ARG A 13 -7.13 9.44 -16.88
N THR A 14 -7.67 8.26 -16.60
CA THR A 14 -7.16 7.36 -15.57
C THR A 14 -5.75 6.95 -16.00
N SER A 15 -4.73 7.56 -15.39
CA SER A 15 -3.36 7.04 -15.46
C SER A 15 -3.33 5.71 -14.71
N THR A 16 -3.59 4.63 -15.44
CA THR A 16 -3.31 3.27 -15.01
C THR A 16 -1.78 3.14 -14.92
N LEU A 17 -1.23 3.33 -13.71
CA LEU A 17 0.16 3.00 -13.44
C LEU A 17 0.26 1.46 -13.43
N MET A 18 0.49 0.88 -14.61
CA MET A 18 0.93 -0.50 -14.70
C MET A 18 2.28 -0.61 -13.97
N LEU A 19 2.32 -1.47 -12.97
CA LEU A 19 3.53 -1.95 -12.34
C LEU A 19 4.32 -2.75 -13.39
N ALA A 20 5.23 -2.10 -14.11
CA ALA A 20 6.12 -2.78 -15.05
C ALA A 20 7.31 -3.38 -14.31
N ILE A 21 7.33 -4.70 -14.25
CA ILE A 21 8.43 -5.53 -13.79
C ILE A 21 9.41 -5.78 -14.95
N SER A 22 10.67 -5.43 -14.69
CA SER A 22 11.94 -5.99 -15.22
C SER A 22 12.32 -5.85 -16.70
N MET A 23 13.62 -5.58 -16.93
CA MET A 23 14.49 -6.51 -17.66
C MET A 23 15.98 -6.22 -17.34
N ALA A 24 16.69 -7.29 -17.01
CA ALA A 24 18.14 -7.35 -16.91
C ALA A 24 18.78 -7.06 -18.28
N MET A 25 19.87 -6.29 -18.30
CA MET A 25 20.74 -6.19 -19.47
C MET A 25 21.94 -7.11 -19.27
N ALA A 26 22.00 -8.12 -20.13
CA ALA A 26 23.10 -9.03 -20.30
C ALA A 26 24.38 -8.30 -20.71
N GLY A 27 25.50 -8.71 -20.13
CA GLY A 27 26.82 -8.33 -20.61
C GLY A 27 27.07 -8.89 -22.02
N CYS A 28 27.62 -8.06 -22.89
CA CYS A 28 28.28 -8.51 -24.10
C CYS A 28 29.79 -8.47 -23.82
N GLY A 29 30.36 -9.64 -23.52
CA GLY A 29 31.79 -9.87 -23.60
C GLY A 29 32.18 -10.07 -25.07
N GLY A 30 33.24 -9.40 -25.50
CA GLY A 30 33.91 -9.63 -26.79
C GLY A 30 35.40 -9.48 -26.60
N GLY A 31 36.11 -10.62 -26.55
CA GLY A 31 37.56 -10.69 -26.44
C GLY A 31 38.28 -10.82 -27.79
N GLY A 32 39.61 -10.77 -27.70
CA GLY A 32 40.58 -11.06 -28.77
C GLY A 32 41.67 -9.98 -28.79
N GLY A 33 42.97 -10.23 -28.79
CA GLY A 33 43.80 -11.43 -28.82
C GLY A 33 45.24 -10.91 -28.94
N GLY A 34 46.19 -11.46 -28.19
CA GLY A 34 47.56 -10.94 -28.13
C GLY A 34 48.44 -11.34 -29.32
N SER A 35 49.49 -10.58 -29.57
CA SER A 35 50.89 -11.07 -29.61
C SER A 35 51.87 -9.96 -29.97
N SER A 36 53.01 -9.99 -29.28
CA SER A 36 54.20 -9.18 -29.46
C SER A 36 55.14 -9.81 -30.51
N SER A 37 55.82 -8.97 -31.30
CA SER A 37 57.24 -9.20 -31.64
C SER A 37 57.88 -7.93 -32.20
N SER A 38 59.13 -7.76 -31.78
CA SER A 38 60.08 -6.69 -32.08
C SER A 38 60.78 -6.89 -33.43
N GLY A 39 61.15 -5.79 -34.10
CA GLY A 39 62.10 -5.80 -35.20
C GLY A 39 62.40 -4.38 -35.70
N SER A 40 63.66 -3.96 -35.57
CA SER A 40 64.17 -2.63 -35.86
C SER A 40 64.60 -2.44 -37.32
N ALA A 41 64.64 -1.16 -37.73
CA ALA A 41 65.57 -0.51 -38.68
C ALA A 41 65.13 -0.16 -40.12
N SER A 42 65.02 1.16 -40.32
CA SER A 42 65.57 2.02 -41.39
C SER A 42 65.23 1.79 -42.87
N GLY A 43 64.83 2.88 -43.54
CA GLY A 43 65.01 3.09 -44.99
C GLY A 43 63.91 3.94 -45.62
N ALA A 44 64.30 5.07 -46.22
CA ALA A 44 63.43 6.13 -46.70
C ALA A 44 62.83 5.91 -48.11
N GLU A 45 61.77 6.70 -48.37
CA GLU A 45 61.39 7.40 -49.62
C GLU A 45 60.00 7.11 -50.20
N ASP A 46 59.24 8.20 -50.25
CA ASP A 46 58.17 8.65 -51.15
C ASP A 46 57.23 7.64 -51.82
N SER A 47 55.92 7.84 -51.60
CA SER A 47 55.05 8.44 -52.62
C SER A 47 53.59 8.58 -52.15
N ASN A 48 53.04 9.75 -52.43
CA ASN A 48 51.66 10.19 -52.25
C ASN A 48 50.58 9.15 -52.58
N ASN A 49 49.70 8.88 -51.62
CA ASN A 49 48.28 8.62 -51.87
C ASN A 49 47.45 8.92 -50.62
N GLY A 50 47.20 10.21 -50.38
CA GLY A 50 46.33 10.69 -49.31
C GLY A 50 44.86 10.49 -49.65
N GLY A 51 44.38 9.25 -49.57
CA GLY A 51 42.95 8.99 -49.41
C GLY A 51 42.54 9.49 -48.03
N THR A 52 41.93 10.67 -47.95
CA THR A 52 41.36 11.19 -46.70
C THR A 52 40.17 10.32 -46.30
N SER A 53 40.45 9.25 -45.54
CA SER A 53 39.45 8.65 -44.67
C SER A 53 38.93 9.78 -43.75
N PRO A 54 37.62 10.07 -43.69
CA PRO A 54 37.12 11.10 -42.80
C PRO A 54 37.57 10.78 -41.38
N GLN A 55 38.30 11.71 -40.76
CA GLN A 55 38.65 11.60 -39.34
C GLN A 55 37.34 11.38 -38.55
N PRO A 56 37.24 10.34 -37.70
CA PRO A 56 36.04 10.11 -36.91
C PRO A 56 35.71 11.35 -36.07
N VAL A 57 34.49 11.86 -36.18
CA VAL A 57 34.02 12.97 -35.33
C VAL A 57 33.82 12.42 -33.92
N THR A 58 34.70 12.82 -32.99
CA THR A 58 34.60 12.47 -31.57
C THR A 58 33.97 13.62 -30.80
N CYS A 59 32.81 13.39 -30.18
CA CYS A 59 32.12 14.37 -29.35
C CYS A 59 32.64 14.37 -27.90
N SER A 60 32.45 15.48 -27.18
CA SER A 60 32.76 15.54 -25.74
C SER A 60 31.79 14.72 -24.90
N GLU A 61 32.11 14.47 -23.62
CA GLU A 61 31.25 13.69 -22.70
C GLU A 61 29.86 14.33 -22.48
N THR A 62 29.76 15.65 -22.65
CA THR A 62 28.51 16.42 -22.56
C THR A 62 27.75 16.50 -23.89
N GLN A 63 28.21 15.80 -24.92
CA GLN A 63 27.64 15.81 -26.26
C GLN A 63 27.35 14.39 -26.78
N TYR A 64 26.52 14.29 -27.81
CA TYR A 64 26.25 13.08 -28.55
C TYR A 64 26.32 13.34 -30.05
N LEU A 65 26.75 12.33 -30.80
CA LEU A 65 26.87 12.42 -32.25
C LEU A 65 25.50 12.15 -32.91
N GLN A 66 25.03 13.09 -33.72
CA GLN A 66 23.87 12.90 -34.57
C GLN A 66 24.17 13.45 -35.96
N GLU A 67 24.06 12.61 -36.99
CA GLU A 67 24.29 13.01 -38.39
C GLU A 67 25.67 13.66 -38.63
N GLY A 68 26.71 13.18 -37.93
CA GLY A 68 28.07 13.72 -38.06
C GLY A 68 28.31 15.03 -37.30
N ILE A 69 27.31 15.54 -36.57
CA ILE A 69 27.38 16.77 -35.79
C ILE A 69 27.27 16.44 -34.30
N CYS A 70 28.16 16.99 -33.48
CA CYS A 70 28.06 16.88 -32.04
C CYS A 70 26.98 17.83 -31.51
N LYS A 71 25.96 17.26 -30.84
CA LYS A 71 24.89 17.99 -30.17
C LYS A 71 25.04 17.88 -28.67
N ASN A 72 24.70 18.94 -27.94
CA ASN A 72 24.75 18.93 -26.47
C ASN A 72 23.68 17.98 -25.91
N LYS A 73 24.05 17.21 -24.87
CA LYS A 73 23.11 16.45 -24.06
C LYS A 73 22.26 17.42 -23.22
N THR A 74 21.01 17.04 -22.97
CA THR A 74 20.08 17.82 -22.14
C THR A 74 20.30 17.50 -20.66
N ALA A 75 20.29 18.51 -19.80
CA ALA A 75 20.31 18.32 -18.35
C ALA A 75 18.97 17.74 -17.87
N GLN A 76 19.04 16.89 -16.84
CA GLN A 76 17.86 16.35 -16.19
C GLN A 76 17.68 17.02 -14.82
N SER A 77 16.44 17.07 -14.33
CA SER A 77 16.10 17.61 -13.02
C SER A 77 15.16 16.65 -12.28
N PHE A 78 15.01 16.84 -10.97
CA PHE A 78 14.06 16.08 -10.17
C PHE A 78 13.55 16.97 -9.03
N GLU A 79 12.34 16.69 -8.54
CA GLU A 79 11.81 17.39 -7.38
C GLU A 79 12.49 16.88 -6.09
N PRO A 80 13.09 17.76 -5.27
CA PRO A 80 13.66 17.36 -4.00
C PRO A 80 12.61 16.81 -3.04
N LEU A 81 13.01 15.85 -2.22
CA LEU A 81 12.14 15.31 -1.18
C LEU A 81 11.82 16.38 -0.11
N GLN A 82 10.54 16.58 0.14
CA GLN A 82 9.98 17.28 1.28
C GLN A 82 9.97 16.38 2.51
N LEU A 83 11.17 16.11 3.01
CA LEU A 83 11.42 15.36 4.23
C LEU A 83 12.11 16.27 5.26
N GLN A 84 11.38 16.71 6.27
CA GLN A 84 11.92 17.64 7.28
C GLN A 84 12.81 16.95 8.31
N ARG A 85 12.42 15.75 8.74
CA ARG A 85 13.09 14.93 9.75
C ARG A 85 12.85 13.46 9.43
N PHE A 86 13.69 12.61 9.99
CA PHE A 86 13.45 11.17 9.97
C PHE A 86 13.61 10.60 11.39
N LEU A 87 12.68 9.78 11.84
CA LEU A 87 12.75 9.23 13.19
C LEU A 87 13.60 7.96 13.20
N LYS A 88 14.51 7.84 14.15
CA LYS A 88 15.30 6.63 14.38
C LYS A 88 14.41 5.40 14.52
N GLY A 89 14.79 4.32 13.84
CA GLY A 89 14.05 3.06 13.79
C GLY A 89 12.92 3.03 12.75
N GLN A 90 12.63 4.15 12.08
CA GLN A 90 11.66 4.19 10.98
C GLN A 90 12.31 3.88 9.63
N ALA A 91 11.46 3.50 8.70
CA ALA A 91 11.76 3.18 7.32
C ALA A 91 10.91 4.05 6.39
N TYR A 92 11.50 4.43 5.27
CA TYR A 92 10.83 5.20 4.23
C TYR A 92 11.24 4.71 2.85
N GLN A 93 10.28 4.43 1.99
CA GLN A 93 10.58 3.97 0.64
C GLN A 93 11.00 5.17 -0.22
N LEU A 94 12.19 5.13 -0.80
CA LEU A 94 12.64 6.13 -1.77
C LEU A 94 12.46 5.59 -3.19
N ASN A 95 11.67 6.30 -3.98
CA ASN A 95 11.52 6.04 -5.40
C ASN A 95 11.35 7.36 -6.14
N LEU A 96 12.46 8.09 -6.29
CA LEU A 96 12.48 9.31 -7.07
C LEU A 96 12.83 9.02 -8.52
N LYS A 97 12.26 9.84 -9.40
CA LYS A 97 12.57 9.86 -10.82
C LYS A 97 12.92 11.27 -11.26
N THR A 98 13.69 11.38 -12.34
CA THR A 98 13.91 12.65 -13.02
C THR A 98 12.66 13.08 -13.80
N ASP A 99 12.67 14.32 -14.28
CA ASP A 99 11.69 14.88 -15.22
C ASP A 99 11.59 14.09 -16.55
N GLN A 100 12.52 13.16 -16.77
CA GLN A 100 12.56 12.24 -17.90
C GLN A 100 12.13 10.81 -17.53
N ASP A 101 11.47 10.63 -16.38
CA ASP A 101 10.99 9.34 -15.85
C ASP A 101 12.11 8.31 -15.57
N LEU A 102 13.37 8.76 -15.43
CA LEU A 102 14.51 7.90 -15.09
C LEU A 102 14.68 7.79 -13.57
N THR A 103 14.73 6.57 -13.05
CA THR A 103 14.89 6.31 -11.62
C THR A 103 16.26 6.73 -11.10
N LEU A 104 16.27 7.40 -9.95
CA LEU A 104 17.47 7.76 -9.20
C LEU A 104 17.96 6.59 -8.36
N SER A 105 19.28 6.41 -8.32
CA SER A 105 19.96 5.49 -7.40
C SER A 105 20.43 6.24 -6.17
N PHE A 106 20.38 5.60 -5.01
CA PHE A 106 20.73 6.19 -3.73
C PHE A 106 21.85 5.40 -3.07
N SER A 107 22.77 6.10 -2.40
CA SER A 107 23.80 5.50 -1.57
C SER A 107 24.01 6.34 -0.32
N SER A 108 24.08 5.71 0.86
CA SER A 108 24.36 6.41 2.10
C SER A 108 25.84 6.72 2.25
N GLU A 109 26.15 7.98 2.56
CA GLU A 109 27.48 8.42 2.98
C GLU A 109 27.64 8.38 4.52
N SER A 110 26.54 8.08 5.23
CA SER A 110 26.47 8.05 6.69
C SER A 110 25.88 6.73 7.19
N PRO A 111 26.51 5.57 6.88
CA PRO A 111 25.92 4.24 7.09
C PRO A 111 25.61 3.89 8.56
N ASN A 112 26.22 4.58 9.53
CA ASN A 112 25.90 4.42 10.95
C ASN A 112 24.66 5.20 11.40
N ILE A 113 24.21 6.17 10.59
CA ILE A 113 23.07 7.05 10.86
C ILE A 113 21.86 6.61 10.04
N CYS A 114 22.06 6.31 8.76
CA CYS A 114 21.03 5.81 7.89
C CYS A 114 21.62 4.89 6.83
N ASP A 115 20.82 3.95 6.36
CA ASP A 115 21.22 3.03 5.30
C ASP A 115 20.12 2.93 4.25
N PHE A 116 20.51 2.67 3.01
CA PHE A 116 19.59 2.50 1.88
C PHE A 116 19.79 1.14 1.24
N GLU A 117 18.78 0.29 1.37
CA GLU A 117 18.82 -1.09 0.88
C GLU A 117 17.45 -1.46 0.30
N LEU A 118 17.44 -2.14 -0.85
CA LEU A 118 16.22 -2.66 -1.50
C LEU A 118 15.11 -1.60 -1.73
N GLY A 119 15.48 -0.35 -2.00
CA GLY A 119 14.53 0.74 -2.23
C GLY A 119 14.02 1.43 -0.96
N GLU A 120 14.55 1.08 0.20
CA GLU A 120 14.11 1.59 1.50
C GLU A 120 15.27 2.28 2.22
N LEU A 121 15.03 3.53 2.64
CA LEU A 121 15.88 4.26 3.56
C LEU A 121 15.50 3.90 5.00
N LYS A 122 16.47 3.51 5.83
CA LYS A 122 16.29 3.17 7.23
C LYS A 122 17.08 4.12 8.12
N ALA A 123 16.45 4.62 9.17
CA ALA A 123 17.10 5.44 10.18
C ALA A 123 17.70 4.55 11.27
N LEU A 124 19.02 4.50 11.38
CA LEU A 124 19.76 3.62 12.29
C LEU A 124 20.25 4.36 13.56
N GLY A 125 20.67 5.61 13.43
CA GLY A 125 21.23 6.41 14.51
C GLY A 125 20.86 7.88 14.40
N VAL A 126 20.95 8.62 15.51
CA VAL A 126 20.67 10.06 15.54
C VAL A 126 21.83 10.83 14.94
N GLY A 127 21.53 11.82 14.10
CA GLY A 127 22.51 12.68 13.46
C GLY A 127 22.11 13.06 12.04
N LYS A 128 23.07 13.53 11.26
CA LYS A 128 22.85 13.93 9.87
C LYS A 128 23.00 12.73 8.95
N CYS A 129 21.91 12.29 8.35
CA CYS A 129 21.92 11.29 7.30
C CYS A 129 22.21 11.98 5.97
N THR A 130 23.36 11.66 5.37
CA THR A 130 23.75 12.19 4.05
C THR A 130 23.63 11.08 3.02
N LEU A 131 22.87 11.33 1.95
CA LEU A 131 22.69 10.40 0.83
C LEU A 131 23.16 11.06 -0.45
N THR A 132 23.86 10.28 -1.26
CA THR A 132 24.17 10.64 -2.64
C THR A 132 23.16 10.02 -3.59
N LEU A 133 22.62 10.85 -4.49
CA LEU A 133 21.63 10.51 -5.50
C LEU A 133 22.30 10.60 -6.86
N THR A 134 22.22 9.52 -7.63
CA THR A 134 22.84 9.45 -8.96
C THR A 134 21.88 8.96 -10.02
N GLN A 135 22.03 9.52 -11.22
CA GLN A 135 21.47 9.00 -12.46
C GLN A 135 22.59 9.02 -13.50
N ALA A 136 22.87 7.90 -14.16
CA ALA A 136 23.94 7.79 -15.16
C ALA A 136 23.71 8.63 -16.44
N GLY A 137 22.50 9.14 -16.66
CA GLY A 137 22.08 9.67 -17.95
C GLY A 137 21.85 8.58 -18.98
N ILE A 138 21.52 9.01 -20.20
CA ILE A 138 21.46 8.16 -21.39
C ILE A 138 22.13 8.91 -22.54
N SER A 139 22.15 8.35 -23.76
CA SER A 139 22.86 8.91 -24.91
C SER A 139 22.62 10.42 -25.13
N GLN A 140 21.41 10.91 -24.88
CA GLN A 140 21.03 12.32 -25.08
C GLN A 140 20.86 13.11 -23.78
N LEU A 141 21.06 12.50 -22.61
CA LEU A 141 20.82 13.12 -21.31
C LEU A 141 22.08 13.13 -20.46
N LEU A 142 22.36 14.24 -19.78
CA LEU A 142 23.45 14.34 -18.83
C LEU A 142 23.17 13.49 -17.58
N PRO A 143 24.22 12.98 -16.91
CA PRO A 143 24.06 12.35 -15.61
C PRO A 143 23.59 13.36 -14.54
N VAL A 144 22.91 12.85 -13.52
CA VAL A 144 22.58 13.57 -12.29
C VAL A 144 23.50 13.09 -11.19
N ASN A 145 24.09 14.03 -10.45
CA ASN A 145 24.79 13.76 -9.20
C ASN A 145 24.38 14.85 -8.20
N SER A 146 23.73 14.46 -7.11
CA SER A 146 23.22 15.36 -6.09
C SER A 146 23.38 14.73 -4.73
N THR A 147 23.47 15.55 -3.69
CA THR A 147 23.45 15.10 -2.30
C THR A 147 22.18 15.59 -1.63
N MET A 148 21.58 14.78 -0.77
CA MET A 148 20.55 15.21 0.16
C MET A 148 20.99 14.94 1.59
N MET A 149 20.49 15.75 2.52
CA MET A 149 20.75 15.59 3.94
C MET A 149 19.42 15.64 4.68
N VAL A 150 19.20 14.68 5.57
CA VAL A 150 18.05 14.66 6.47
C VAL A 150 18.52 14.47 7.92
N ASP A 151 17.94 15.23 8.84
CA ASP A 151 18.21 15.05 10.26
C ASP A 151 17.45 13.82 10.78
N VAL A 152 18.19 12.85 11.30
CA VAL A 152 17.65 11.72 12.04
C VAL A 152 17.59 12.06 13.51
N ILE A 153 16.39 12.02 14.09
CA ILE A 153 16.15 12.36 15.50
C ILE A 153 15.60 11.17 16.28
N GLU A 154 15.67 11.24 17.62
CA GLU A 154 15.04 10.23 18.47
C GLU A 154 13.52 10.22 18.28
N ALA A 155 12.92 9.02 18.22
CA ALA A 155 11.48 8.87 18.01
C ALA A 155 10.63 9.50 19.14
N GLN A 156 11.21 9.65 20.33
CA GLN A 156 10.61 10.32 21.48
C GLN A 156 10.38 11.82 21.25
N ALA A 157 11.07 12.44 20.28
CA ALA A 157 10.79 13.82 19.89
C ALA A 157 9.35 13.99 19.34
N GLU A 158 8.75 12.90 18.86
CA GLU A 158 7.35 12.80 18.42
C GLU A 158 6.47 12.08 19.46
N GLU A 159 6.78 12.21 20.76
CA GLU A 159 5.92 11.61 21.79
C GLU A 159 4.58 12.33 21.92
N HIS A 160 4.57 13.64 21.69
CA HIS A 160 3.37 14.47 21.81
C HIS A 160 2.93 15.01 20.45
N LYS A 161 1.63 14.87 20.20
CA LYS A 161 0.95 15.45 19.04
C LYS A 161 0.88 16.97 19.18
N ASP A 162 1.29 17.68 18.13
CA ASP A 162 1.12 19.12 17.94
C ASP A 162 0.68 19.41 16.51
N LEU A 163 -0.58 19.83 16.35
CA LEU A 163 -1.19 20.09 15.04
C LEU A 163 -0.57 21.32 14.34
N ASN A 164 -0.07 22.29 15.11
CA ASN A 164 0.51 23.53 14.59
C ASN A 164 1.95 23.35 14.16
N ALA A 165 2.72 22.55 14.90
CA ALA A 165 4.09 22.17 14.53
C ALA A 165 4.15 20.98 13.55
N CYS A 166 3.01 20.39 13.16
CA CYS A 166 2.96 19.19 12.33
C CYS A 166 3.72 17.99 12.96
N HIS A 167 3.61 17.85 14.27
CA HIS A 167 4.10 16.70 15.02
C HIS A 167 2.92 15.75 15.20
N ALA A 168 2.96 14.62 14.51
CA ALA A 168 1.85 13.67 14.50
C ALA A 168 1.70 12.96 15.84
N GLY A 169 2.78 12.92 16.63
CA GLY A 169 2.83 12.11 17.84
C GLY A 169 3.11 10.65 17.49
N ARG A 170 2.82 9.76 18.45
CA ARG A 170 2.95 8.30 18.29
C ARG A 170 1.77 7.57 18.94
N PRO A 171 1.36 6.40 18.44
CA PRO A 171 0.45 5.52 19.15
C PRO A 171 1.03 5.10 20.51
N SER A 172 0.17 4.95 21.51
CA SER A 172 0.50 4.26 22.76
C SER A 172 0.59 2.74 22.54
N GLU A 173 1.22 2.03 23.47
CA GLU A 173 1.29 0.57 23.40
C GLU A 173 -0.11 -0.09 23.48
N ALA A 174 -1.01 0.49 24.27
CA ALA A 174 -2.39 0.03 24.35
C ALA A 174 -3.12 0.16 23.01
N GLU A 175 -2.93 1.26 22.29
CA GLU A 175 -3.52 1.45 20.95
C GLU A 175 -2.94 0.48 19.92
N ARG A 176 -1.62 0.26 19.92
CA ARG A 176 -0.97 -0.76 19.07
C ARG A 176 -1.58 -2.14 19.31
N GLN A 177 -1.70 -2.50 20.59
CA GLN A 177 -2.20 -3.80 20.99
C GLN A 177 -3.69 -3.97 20.67
N LEU A 178 -4.51 -2.95 20.89
CA LEU A 178 -5.92 -2.93 20.51
C LEU A 178 -6.08 -3.12 19.01
N PHE A 179 -5.40 -2.31 18.20
CA PHE A 179 -5.40 -2.40 16.74
C PHE A 179 -5.04 -3.81 16.23
N ILE A 180 -3.88 -4.33 16.65
CA ILE A 180 -3.39 -5.60 16.11
C ILE A 180 -4.20 -6.80 16.62
N ASN A 181 -4.78 -6.71 17.82
CA ASN A 181 -5.66 -7.74 18.35
C ASN A 181 -6.99 -7.77 17.60
N THR A 182 -7.63 -6.62 17.38
CA THR A 182 -8.88 -6.55 16.61
C THR A 182 -8.68 -7.06 15.19
N LEU A 183 -7.59 -6.64 14.52
CA LEU A 183 -7.26 -7.14 13.18
C LEU A 183 -7.09 -8.66 13.18
N ASN A 184 -6.33 -9.21 14.13
CA ASN A 184 -6.08 -10.65 14.19
C ASN A 184 -7.30 -11.46 14.67
N GLU A 185 -8.20 -10.88 15.46
CA GLU A 185 -9.49 -11.47 15.82
C GLU A 185 -10.35 -11.64 14.56
N ILE A 186 -10.48 -10.58 13.76
CA ILE A 186 -11.20 -10.63 12.48
C ILE A 186 -10.57 -11.69 11.59
N ARG A 187 -9.25 -11.67 11.40
CA ARG A 187 -8.53 -12.62 10.54
C ARG A 187 -8.70 -14.07 10.98
N ALA A 188 -8.76 -14.33 12.29
CA ALA A 188 -9.00 -15.66 12.82
C ALA A 188 -10.37 -16.24 12.44
N LEU A 189 -11.41 -15.40 12.28
CA LEU A 189 -12.73 -15.86 11.80
C LEU A 189 -12.68 -16.43 10.38
N HIS A 190 -11.66 -16.05 9.61
CA HIS A 190 -11.42 -16.48 8.23
C HIS A 190 -10.29 -17.51 8.12
N ASN A 191 -9.81 -18.03 9.27
CA ASN A 191 -8.64 -18.91 9.38
C ASN A 191 -7.34 -18.30 8.83
N LEU A 192 -7.26 -16.99 8.63
CA LEU A 192 -6.11 -16.32 8.04
C LEU A 192 -4.93 -16.27 9.04
N PRO A 193 -3.66 -16.35 8.56
CA PRO A 193 -2.50 -16.16 9.40
C PRO A 193 -2.52 -14.81 10.12
N LYS A 194 -2.00 -14.77 11.34
CA LYS A 194 -1.84 -13.52 12.09
C LYS A 194 -0.89 -12.57 11.36
N VAL A 195 -1.21 -11.30 11.45
CA VAL A 195 -0.38 -10.18 11.00
C VAL A 195 0.41 -9.66 12.20
N ARG A 196 1.68 -9.33 11.98
CA ARG A 196 2.53 -8.66 13.00
C ARG A 196 2.43 -7.14 12.89
N TYR A 197 2.57 -6.45 14.03
CA TYR A 197 2.74 -5.00 14.01
C TYR A 197 4.13 -4.63 13.49
N ASP A 198 4.23 -3.54 12.74
CA ASP A 198 5.45 -3.08 12.06
C ASP A 198 5.81 -1.65 12.49
N GLN A 199 6.52 -1.54 13.61
CA GLN A 199 6.88 -0.24 14.19
C GLN A 199 7.71 0.65 13.26
N ALA A 200 8.43 0.07 12.29
CA ALA A 200 9.27 0.81 11.34
C ALA A 200 8.47 1.70 10.37
N TYR A 201 7.15 1.53 10.28
CA TYR A 201 6.27 2.29 9.38
C TYR A 201 5.23 3.12 10.16
N GLU A 202 5.40 3.24 11.47
CA GLU A 202 4.44 3.92 12.34
C GLU A 202 4.41 5.43 12.08
N ASP A 203 5.57 6.07 11.97
CA ASP A 203 5.67 7.50 11.65
C ASP A 203 5.01 7.82 10.31
N GLN A 204 5.15 6.92 9.33
CA GLN A 204 4.46 7.05 8.06
C GLN A 204 2.93 7.06 8.21
N MET A 205 2.38 6.18 9.04
CA MET A 205 0.93 6.16 9.30
C MET A 205 0.47 7.38 10.09
N MET A 206 1.25 7.79 11.09
CA MET A 206 0.95 8.99 11.88
C MET A 206 0.94 10.25 11.04
N GLN A 207 1.91 10.44 10.13
CA GLN A 207 1.94 11.59 9.24
C GLN A 207 0.79 11.56 8.21
N ALA A 208 0.44 10.39 7.67
CA ALA A 208 -0.75 10.27 6.81
C ALA A 208 -2.03 10.67 7.55
N SER A 209 -2.19 10.18 8.79
CA SER A 209 -3.32 10.53 9.66
C SER A 209 -3.35 12.02 10.00
N MET A 210 -2.19 12.65 10.22
CA MET A 210 -2.06 14.10 10.41
C MET A 210 -2.59 14.86 9.19
N LEU A 211 -2.22 14.45 7.97
CA LEU A 211 -2.72 15.10 6.73
C LEU A 211 -4.25 15.09 6.65
N LEU A 212 -4.87 13.95 6.97
CA LEU A 212 -6.33 13.82 6.98
C LEU A 212 -6.97 14.73 8.05
N ALA A 213 -6.41 14.71 9.26
CA ALA A 213 -6.99 15.38 10.42
C ALA A 213 -6.92 16.91 10.32
N VAL A 214 -5.78 17.49 9.93
CA VAL A 214 -5.60 18.96 9.90
C VAL A 214 -6.19 19.63 8.68
N ASN A 215 -6.40 18.88 7.60
CA ASN A 215 -7.02 19.39 6.38
C ASN A 215 -8.53 19.11 6.32
N GLU A 216 -9.08 18.41 7.31
CA GLU A 216 -10.51 18.13 7.45
C GLU A 216 -11.12 17.41 6.23
N LYS A 217 -10.34 16.54 5.56
CA LYS A 217 -10.73 15.80 4.35
C LYS A 217 -9.90 14.53 4.16
N THR A 218 -10.34 13.65 3.25
CA THR A 218 -9.63 12.42 2.91
C THR A 218 -9.21 12.34 1.44
N SER A 219 -8.00 11.83 1.19
CA SER A 219 -7.47 11.53 -0.14
C SER A 219 -6.29 10.57 -0.01
N HIS A 220 -6.20 9.59 -0.92
CA HIS A 220 -4.97 8.80 -1.10
C HIS A 220 -3.85 9.56 -1.78
N TYR A 221 -4.16 10.70 -2.41
CA TYR A 221 -3.22 11.55 -3.14
C TYR A 221 -3.33 12.99 -2.64
N PRO A 222 -2.89 13.28 -1.39
CA PRO A 222 -2.76 14.66 -0.95
C PRO A 222 -1.69 15.36 -1.80
N ASP A 223 -1.85 16.65 -2.07
CA ASP A 223 -0.89 17.45 -2.82
C ASP A 223 -0.14 18.41 -1.89
N GLY A 224 0.92 19.04 -2.40
CA GLY A 224 1.78 19.95 -1.64
C GLY A 224 1.09 21.20 -1.08
N THR A 225 -0.18 21.47 -1.41
CA THR A 225 -0.95 22.58 -0.82
C THR A 225 -1.58 22.22 0.52
N TRP A 226 -1.58 20.94 0.90
CA TRP A 226 -2.12 20.49 2.17
C TRP A 226 -1.25 20.97 3.32
N ARG A 227 -1.90 21.40 4.41
CA ARG A 227 -1.20 21.71 5.65
C ARG A 227 -0.52 20.44 6.18
N CYS A 228 0.70 20.60 6.68
CA CYS A 228 1.55 19.50 7.15
C CYS A 228 1.96 18.49 6.07
N PHE A 229 1.89 18.85 4.78
CA PHE A 229 2.40 17.98 3.72
C PHE A 229 3.86 17.59 3.95
N SER A 230 4.14 16.30 3.75
CA SER A 230 5.46 15.69 3.70
C SER A 230 5.41 14.50 2.76
N ASP A 231 6.55 14.11 2.19
CA ASP A 231 6.56 12.93 1.32
C ASP A 231 6.34 11.62 2.10
N ILE A 232 6.66 11.59 3.39
CA ILE A 232 6.32 10.50 4.30
C ILE A 232 4.80 10.38 4.42
N GLY A 233 4.11 11.49 4.72
CA GLY A 233 2.65 11.51 4.85
C GLY A 233 1.94 11.19 3.54
N TYR A 234 2.41 11.71 2.41
CA TYR A 234 1.90 11.38 1.08
C TYR A 234 2.02 9.88 0.77
N GLN A 235 3.21 9.30 1.00
CA GLN A 235 3.42 7.88 0.78
C GLN A 235 2.56 7.04 1.73
N GLY A 236 2.41 7.48 2.98
CA GLY A 236 1.49 6.85 3.92
C GLY A 236 0.05 6.87 3.43
N ALA A 237 -0.44 8.01 2.94
CA ALA A 237 -1.80 8.14 2.40
C ALA A 237 -2.04 7.22 1.18
N SER A 238 -1.08 7.17 0.26
CA SER A 238 -1.19 6.40 -0.99
C SER A 238 -1.02 4.89 -0.83
N THR A 239 -0.55 4.40 0.32
CA THR A 239 -0.23 2.98 0.55
C THR A 239 -1.01 2.34 1.71
N SER A 240 -2.07 3.00 2.17
CA SER A 240 -2.80 2.64 3.38
C SER A 240 -4.28 2.52 3.15
N ASN A 241 -4.95 1.76 4.02
CA ASN A 241 -6.36 1.99 4.27
C ASN A 241 -6.50 3.31 5.03
N LEU A 242 -7.35 4.22 4.56
CA LEU A 242 -7.56 5.52 5.20
C LEU A 242 -8.95 5.59 5.80
N ASN A 243 -9.07 6.22 6.96
CA ASN A 243 -10.36 6.52 7.57
C ASN A 243 -10.39 7.96 8.01
N PHE A 244 -11.54 8.59 7.82
CA PHE A 244 -11.80 9.98 8.16
C PHE A 244 -13.14 10.07 8.87
N VAL A 245 -13.12 10.59 10.09
CA VAL A 245 -14.29 10.63 10.96
C VAL A 245 -14.54 12.07 11.38
N GLN A 246 -15.78 12.52 11.21
CA GLN A 246 -16.27 13.78 11.75
C GLN A 246 -17.22 13.48 12.91
N ALA A 247 -16.96 14.06 14.06
CA ALA A 247 -17.77 13.90 15.25
C ALA A 247 -18.18 15.25 15.82
N TYR A 248 -19.48 15.41 16.05
CA TYR A 248 -20.06 16.60 16.66
C TYR A 248 -19.97 16.58 18.20
N GLN A 249 -19.58 15.46 18.79
CA GLN A 249 -19.38 15.26 20.22
C GLN A 249 -18.08 14.47 20.46
N PRO A 250 -17.45 14.59 21.63
CA PRO A 250 -16.28 13.79 21.98
C PRO A 250 -16.56 12.28 21.86
N LEU A 251 -15.68 11.56 21.19
CA LEU A 251 -15.81 10.13 20.94
C LEU A 251 -15.11 9.32 22.04
N ALA A 252 -15.75 9.17 23.20
CA ALA A 252 -15.12 8.52 24.36
C ALA A 252 -14.76 7.03 24.18
N SER A 253 -15.40 6.32 23.23
CA SER A 253 -15.20 4.89 22.98
C SER A 253 -14.78 4.57 21.55
N TYR A 254 -14.27 5.56 20.82
CA TYR A 254 -13.82 5.37 19.44
C TYR A 254 -12.30 5.31 19.44
N GLY A 255 -11.74 4.32 18.75
CA GLY A 255 -10.30 4.19 18.61
C GLY A 255 -9.93 3.18 17.53
N ALA A 256 -8.73 2.60 17.68
CA ALA A 256 -8.12 1.80 16.65
C ALA A 256 -8.93 0.55 16.24
N ASP A 257 -9.62 -0.09 17.18
CA ASP A 257 -10.53 -1.20 16.90
C ASP A 257 -11.68 -0.75 15.98
N THR A 258 -12.29 0.39 16.29
CA THR A 258 -13.43 0.93 15.54
C THR A 258 -13.01 1.30 14.12
N HIS A 259 -11.81 1.84 13.92
CA HIS A 259 -11.26 2.08 12.59
C HIS A 259 -11.11 0.78 11.78
N VAL A 260 -10.58 -0.29 12.38
CA VAL A 260 -10.46 -1.61 11.74
C VAL A 260 -11.83 -2.19 11.38
N ILE A 261 -12.80 -2.08 12.28
CA ILE A 261 -14.18 -2.54 12.05
C ILE A 261 -14.84 -1.75 10.92
N ASN A 262 -14.64 -0.44 10.87
CA ASN A 262 -15.20 0.40 9.81
C ASN A 262 -14.60 0.09 8.44
N TRP A 263 -13.28 -0.12 8.36
CA TRP A 263 -12.62 -0.60 7.14
C TRP A 263 -13.15 -1.98 6.71
N LEU A 264 -13.36 -2.89 7.64
CA LEU A 264 -13.91 -4.21 7.33
C LEU A 264 -15.35 -4.12 6.81
N ILE A 265 -16.20 -3.33 7.47
CA ILE A 265 -17.62 -3.21 7.15
C ILE A 265 -17.84 -2.43 5.84
N GLU A 266 -16.97 -1.47 5.51
CA GLU A 266 -17.04 -0.61 4.31
C GLU A 266 -18.22 0.36 4.28
N LYS A 267 -18.78 0.67 5.46
CA LYS A 267 -19.83 1.67 5.58
C LYS A 267 -19.32 3.04 5.10
N ASN A 268 -20.07 3.67 4.20
CA ASN A 268 -19.71 4.93 3.54
C ASN A 268 -18.48 4.86 2.63
N SER A 269 -18.05 3.66 2.23
CA SER A 269 -16.96 3.47 1.27
C SER A 269 -17.50 3.31 -0.15
N ALA A 270 -16.77 3.84 -1.13
CA ALA A 270 -17.12 3.68 -2.55
C ALA A 270 -16.64 2.34 -3.14
N SER A 271 -15.84 1.57 -2.39
CA SER A 271 -15.30 0.28 -2.80
C SER A 271 -15.12 -0.65 -1.58
N ILE A 272 -14.79 -1.92 -1.81
CA ILE A 272 -14.44 -2.86 -0.72
C ILE A 272 -12.93 -3.06 -0.55
N GLY A 273 -12.13 -2.09 -1.00
CA GLY A 273 -10.67 -2.18 -1.00
C GLY A 273 -10.09 -2.40 0.41
N HIS A 274 -10.63 -1.73 1.43
CA HIS A 274 -10.11 -1.84 2.79
C HIS A 274 -10.31 -3.24 3.36
N ARG A 275 -11.50 -3.81 3.18
CA ARG A 275 -11.82 -5.20 3.53
C ARG A 275 -10.90 -6.18 2.82
N ARG A 276 -10.65 -5.97 1.53
CA ARG A 276 -9.77 -6.84 0.73
C ARG A 276 -8.32 -6.82 1.25
N HIS A 277 -7.84 -5.67 1.72
CA HIS A 277 -6.55 -5.59 2.39
C HIS A 277 -6.56 -6.35 3.74
N ILE A 278 -7.58 -6.14 4.58
CA ILE A 278 -7.72 -6.80 5.90
C ILE A 278 -7.77 -8.33 5.77
N LEU A 279 -8.52 -8.83 4.78
CA LEU A 279 -8.72 -10.26 4.54
C LEU A 279 -7.70 -10.87 3.58
N SER A 280 -6.67 -10.11 3.19
CA SER A 280 -5.61 -10.63 2.34
C SER A 280 -4.81 -11.72 3.06
N PRO A 281 -4.68 -12.93 2.47
CA PRO A 281 -3.87 -14.01 3.04
C PRO A 281 -2.35 -13.74 2.90
N PHE A 282 -1.96 -12.73 2.12
CA PHE A 282 -0.58 -12.33 1.87
C PHE A 282 -0.12 -11.15 2.74
N LEU A 283 -1.03 -10.51 3.48
CA LEU A 283 -0.66 -9.49 4.45
C LEU A 283 0.01 -10.20 5.64
N THR A 284 1.30 -9.91 5.87
CA THR A 284 2.09 -10.52 6.95
C THR A 284 2.40 -9.55 8.08
N LYS A 285 2.48 -8.25 7.76
CA LYS A 285 2.78 -7.17 8.69
C LYS A 285 2.00 -5.92 8.33
N THR A 286 1.77 -5.03 9.29
CA THR A 286 1.08 -3.75 9.10
C THR A 286 1.45 -2.77 10.22
N ALA A 287 1.17 -1.50 10.03
CA ALA A 287 1.35 -0.43 11.01
C ALA A 287 0.06 0.39 11.09
N TYR A 288 -0.10 1.14 12.19
CA TYR A 288 -1.27 1.96 12.44
C TYR A 288 -0.87 3.37 12.86
N GLY A 289 -1.69 4.35 12.52
CA GLY A 289 -1.59 5.70 13.05
C GLY A 289 -2.94 6.39 13.09
N GLU A 290 -3.15 7.21 14.11
CA GLU A 290 -4.36 7.99 14.31
C GLU A 290 -4.00 9.38 14.82
N VAL A 291 -4.62 10.41 14.25
CA VAL A 291 -4.46 11.78 14.71
C VAL A 291 -5.84 12.37 14.92
N SER A 292 -6.10 12.81 16.15
CA SER A 292 -7.30 13.57 16.52
C SER A 292 -7.05 15.07 16.42
N ASN A 293 -7.91 15.77 15.70
CA ASN A 293 -7.98 17.22 15.62
C ASN A 293 -9.21 17.74 16.36
N THR A 294 -8.99 18.24 17.58
CA THR A 294 -10.00 18.90 18.43
C THR A 294 -10.03 20.43 18.27
N GLU A 295 -9.17 20.96 17.39
CA GLU A 295 -9.08 22.39 17.03
C GLU A 295 -9.77 22.66 15.67
N ALA A 296 -10.46 21.67 15.12
CA ALA A 296 -11.15 21.74 13.84
C ALA A 296 -12.22 22.82 13.85
N LYS A 297 -12.40 23.49 12.70
CA LYS A 297 -13.37 24.58 12.57
C LYS A 297 -14.76 24.10 12.19
N SER A 298 -14.85 22.95 11.52
CA SER A 298 -16.13 22.43 11.00
C SER A 298 -16.94 21.66 12.04
N VAL A 299 -16.28 20.90 12.92
CA VAL A 299 -16.90 20.01 13.91
C VAL A 299 -16.04 19.92 15.17
N ALA A 300 -16.60 19.38 16.26
CA ALA A 300 -15.91 19.28 17.55
C ALA A 300 -14.65 18.39 17.52
N THR A 301 -14.68 17.30 16.74
CA THR A 301 -13.52 16.43 16.59
C THR A 301 -13.47 15.84 15.18
N ILE A 302 -12.27 15.86 14.60
CA ILE A 302 -11.93 15.14 13.38
C ILE A 302 -10.89 14.09 13.71
N LEU A 303 -11.07 12.86 13.23
CA LEU A 303 -10.05 11.82 13.31
C LEU A 303 -9.57 11.47 11.90
N GLY A 304 -8.26 11.48 11.71
CA GLY A 304 -7.60 10.82 10.60
C GLY A 304 -6.96 9.52 11.08
N ALA A 305 -7.16 8.42 10.36
CA ALA A 305 -6.49 7.17 10.64
C ALA A 305 -5.96 6.51 9.36
N ALA A 306 -4.84 5.81 9.49
CA ALA A 306 -4.18 5.10 8.41
C ALA A 306 -3.69 3.72 8.90
N MET A 307 -3.89 2.71 8.06
CA MET A 307 -3.34 1.37 8.26
C MET A 307 -2.49 0.96 7.06
N LYS A 308 -1.23 0.61 7.29
CA LYS A 308 -0.27 0.27 6.23
C LYS A 308 -0.64 -1.06 5.57
N VAL A 309 -0.87 -1.07 4.27
CA VAL A 309 -1.30 -2.29 3.55
C VAL A 309 -0.51 -2.58 2.28
N VAL A 310 0.17 -1.58 1.71
CA VAL A 310 1.06 -1.75 0.55
C VAL A 310 2.50 -1.52 0.97
N TYR A 311 3.33 -2.54 0.84
CA TYR A 311 4.76 -2.48 1.11
C TYR A 311 5.58 -2.57 -0.18
N PRO A 312 6.80 -1.99 -0.20
CA PRO A 312 7.76 -2.16 -1.28
C PRO A 312 8.32 -3.58 -1.30
N TYR A 313 7.54 -4.53 -1.77
CA TYR A 313 8.07 -5.84 -2.17
C TYR A 313 7.63 -6.11 -3.59
N ALA A 314 8.54 -6.69 -4.38
CA ALA A 314 8.20 -7.38 -5.60
C ALA A 314 7.21 -8.49 -5.21
N SER A 315 5.92 -8.16 -5.26
CA SER A 315 4.80 -8.89 -4.64
C SER A 315 4.51 -10.23 -5.33
N GLN A 316 5.41 -10.62 -6.22
CA GLN A 316 5.55 -11.92 -6.87
C GLN A 316 6.13 -12.99 -5.92
N THR A 317 6.78 -12.62 -4.81
CA THR A 317 7.39 -13.59 -3.85
C THR A 317 6.64 -13.73 -2.53
N LEU A 318 5.54 -13.00 -2.35
CA LEU A 318 4.71 -13.15 -1.15
C LEU A 318 3.86 -14.43 -1.26
N GLY A 319 4.17 -15.39 -0.39
CA GLY A 319 3.40 -16.60 -0.21
C GLY A 319 2.49 -16.57 1.03
N THR A 320 1.58 -17.53 1.10
CA THR A 320 0.67 -17.76 2.23
C THR A 320 0.53 -19.24 2.53
N THR A 321 0.25 -19.58 3.79
CA THR A 321 -0.05 -20.95 4.24
C THR A 321 -1.53 -21.30 4.14
N MET A 322 -2.38 -20.34 3.74
CA MET A 322 -3.80 -20.59 3.54
C MET A 322 -4.03 -21.65 2.47
N PRO A 323 -4.95 -22.61 2.69
CA PRO A 323 -5.38 -23.50 1.63
C PRO A 323 -6.10 -22.71 0.52
N LYS A 324 -6.01 -23.22 -0.71
CA LYS A 324 -6.78 -22.69 -1.84
C LYS A 324 -8.28 -22.77 -1.54
N GLY A 325 -9.06 -21.83 -2.06
CA GLY A 325 -10.51 -21.81 -1.91
C GLY A 325 -11.08 -20.42 -1.66
N VAL A 326 -12.26 -20.39 -1.06
CA VAL A 326 -13.05 -19.17 -0.83
C VAL A 326 -12.54 -18.43 0.40
N ILE A 327 -12.32 -17.12 0.24
CA ILE A 327 -12.17 -16.15 1.34
C ILE A 327 -13.40 -15.25 1.27
N ALA A 328 -14.40 -15.47 2.14
CA ALA A 328 -15.67 -14.77 2.09
C ALA A 328 -15.88 -13.86 3.31
N TYR A 329 -16.75 -12.87 3.16
CA TYR A 329 -17.21 -12.02 4.24
C TYR A 329 -18.74 -11.86 4.11
N PRO A 330 -19.51 -12.27 5.12
CA PRO A 330 -19.11 -13.02 6.33
C PRO A 330 -18.75 -14.49 6.00
N TYR A 331 -18.06 -15.16 6.92
CA TYR A 331 -17.67 -16.58 6.79
C TYR A 331 -17.98 -17.35 8.07
N HIS A 332 -18.60 -18.53 7.94
CA HIS A 332 -19.02 -19.36 9.07
C HIS A 332 -19.82 -18.58 10.12
N VAL A 333 -19.59 -18.83 11.42
CA VAL A 333 -20.21 -18.04 12.49
C VAL A 333 -19.48 -16.70 12.60
N TYR A 334 -20.18 -15.63 12.29
CA TYR A 334 -19.61 -14.29 12.19
C TYR A 334 -20.21 -13.35 13.25
N PRO A 335 -19.42 -12.71 14.11
CA PRO A 335 -19.92 -11.78 15.12
C PRO A 335 -20.61 -10.55 14.50
N LYS A 336 -21.78 -10.18 15.03
CA LYS A 336 -22.52 -8.98 14.59
C LYS A 336 -21.71 -7.70 14.73
N LYS A 337 -20.83 -7.58 15.74
CA LYS A 337 -19.95 -6.41 15.91
C LYS A 337 -19.06 -6.12 14.70
N PHE A 338 -18.82 -7.13 13.85
CA PHE A 338 -18.00 -7.01 12.65
C PHE A 338 -18.82 -6.99 11.36
N PHE A 339 -20.14 -6.84 11.43
CA PHE A 339 -21.03 -6.99 10.27
C PHE A 339 -22.21 -6.01 10.28
N ALA A 340 -22.51 -5.43 9.13
CA ALA A 340 -23.70 -4.61 8.92
C ALA A 340 -24.51 -5.13 7.72
N LYS A 341 -25.82 -5.35 7.93
CA LYS A 341 -26.73 -5.88 6.90
C LYS A 341 -26.86 -4.97 5.68
N THR A 342 -26.58 -3.68 5.81
CA THR A 342 -26.70 -2.69 4.73
C THR A 342 -25.53 -2.74 3.75
N GLU A 343 -24.41 -3.34 4.15
CA GLU A 343 -23.18 -3.35 3.37
C GLU A 343 -23.07 -4.62 2.51
N PRO A 344 -22.29 -4.60 1.42
CA PRO A 344 -22.17 -5.74 0.52
C PRO A 344 -21.48 -6.92 1.21
N LEU A 345 -22.00 -8.13 0.95
CA LEU A 345 -21.24 -9.36 1.14
C LEU A 345 -20.19 -9.45 0.04
N SER A 346 -19.08 -10.12 0.31
CA SER A 346 -18.01 -10.26 -0.66
C SER A 346 -17.27 -11.57 -0.53
N LEU A 347 -16.70 -12.05 -1.63
CA LEU A 347 -15.76 -13.17 -1.62
C LEU A 347 -14.63 -12.96 -2.62
N SER A 348 -13.51 -13.61 -2.35
CA SER A 348 -12.38 -13.80 -3.27
C SER A 348 -12.04 -15.29 -3.35
N ILE A 349 -11.45 -15.71 -4.46
CA ILE A 349 -10.92 -17.06 -4.63
C ILE A 349 -9.39 -17.02 -4.61
N LEU A 350 -8.82 -17.82 -3.71
CA LEU A 350 -7.38 -18.07 -3.63
C LEU A 350 -7.04 -19.33 -4.44
N VAL A 351 -6.37 -19.15 -5.57
CA VAL A 351 -6.00 -20.22 -6.51
C VAL A 351 -4.48 -20.48 -6.55
N ASN A 352 -3.69 -19.49 -6.15
CA ASN A 352 -2.23 -19.55 -6.05
C ASN A 352 -1.78 -19.03 -4.69
N THR A 353 -1.01 -19.82 -3.94
CA THR A 353 -0.58 -19.48 -2.58
C THR A 353 0.87 -18.99 -2.51
N GLN A 354 1.57 -18.92 -3.64
CA GLN A 354 2.99 -18.52 -3.74
C GLN A 354 3.16 -17.14 -4.38
N ASN A 355 2.17 -16.69 -5.15
CA ASN A 355 2.19 -15.41 -5.84
C ASN A 355 0.82 -14.75 -5.72
N ALA A 356 0.79 -13.62 -5.03
CA ALA A 356 -0.41 -12.86 -4.74
C ALA A 356 -1.16 -12.46 -6.03
N TYR A 357 -0.43 -11.94 -7.04
CA TYR A 357 -1.00 -11.47 -8.30
C TYR A 357 -1.45 -12.58 -9.25
N ALA A 358 -0.94 -13.80 -9.09
CA ALA A 358 -1.41 -14.93 -9.89
C ALA A 358 -2.90 -15.24 -9.62
N ASN A 359 -3.46 -14.74 -8.52
CA ASN A 359 -4.90 -14.84 -8.24
C ASN A 359 -5.75 -13.83 -9.03
N ASN A 360 -5.13 -12.90 -9.76
CA ASN A 360 -5.87 -11.91 -10.54
C ASN A 360 -6.48 -12.50 -11.81
N THR A 361 -6.16 -13.76 -12.15
CA THR A 361 -6.71 -14.46 -13.32
C THR A 361 -8.10 -15.05 -13.07
N VAL A 362 -8.56 -15.08 -11.82
CA VAL A 362 -9.91 -15.56 -11.46
C VAL A 362 -10.95 -14.63 -12.08
N ASP A 363 -11.81 -15.16 -12.94
CA ASP A 363 -12.84 -14.38 -13.63
C ASP A 363 -14.25 -14.82 -13.19
N PHE A 364 -15.02 -13.84 -12.71
CA PHE A 364 -16.41 -14.01 -12.27
C PHE A 364 -17.45 -13.65 -13.35
N SER A 365 -17.02 -13.33 -14.57
CA SER A 365 -17.90 -12.85 -15.65
C SER A 365 -19.01 -13.82 -16.05
N GLN A 366 -18.80 -15.11 -15.81
CA GLN A 366 -19.78 -16.16 -16.07
C GLN A 366 -20.30 -16.81 -14.78
N ALA A 367 -19.94 -16.26 -13.62
CA ALA A 367 -20.27 -16.85 -12.34
C ALA A 367 -21.76 -16.71 -12.03
N LYS A 368 -22.34 -17.75 -11.44
CA LYS A 368 -23.72 -17.76 -10.97
C LYS A 368 -23.76 -17.91 -9.46
N LEU A 369 -24.36 -16.93 -8.78
CA LEU A 369 -24.55 -16.93 -7.34
C LEU A 369 -25.93 -17.46 -6.94
N ILE A 370 -25.94 -18.35 -5.96
CA ILE A 370 -27.16 -18.86 -5.33
C ILE A 370 -26.96 -18.79 -3.82
N VAL A 371 -27.87 -18.13 -3.11
CA VAL A 371 -27.88 -18.07 -1.65
C VAL A 371 -29.14 -18.76 -1.15
N THR A 372 -29.00 -19.76 -0.30
CA THR A 372 -30.09 -20.58 0.21
C THR A 372 -30.12 -20.51 1.73
N ARG A 373 -31.29 -20.23 2.30
CA ARG A 373 -31.49 -20.33 3.74
C ARG A 373 -31.58 -21.82 4.12
N ARG A 374 -30.73 -22.27 5.03
CA ARG A 374 -30.52 -23.71 5.27
C ARG A 374 -31.71 -24.43 5.91
N ASP A 375 -32.43 -23.78 6.82
CA ASP A 375 -33.50 -24.40 7.62
C ASP A 375 -34.77 -24.73 6.80
N ASN A 376 -35.08 -23.92 5.78
CA ASN A 376 -36.29 -24.04 4.98
C ASN A 376 -36.01 -24.15 3.47
N GLN A 377 -34.73 -24.21 3.09
CA GLN A 377 -34.27 -24.31 1.69
C GLN A 377 -34.75 -23.16 0.80
N HIS A 378 -35.14 -22.02 1.38
CA HIS A 378 -35.62 -20.86 0.63
C HIS A 378 -34.45 -20.15 -0.06
N ILE A 379 -34.48 -20.10 -1.39
CA ILE A 379 -33.52 -19.37 -2.21
C ILE A 379 -33.77 -17.87 -2.06
N GLN A 380 -32.74 -17.12 -1.69
CA GLN A 380 -32.80 -15.68 -1.51
C GLN A 380 -32.73 -14.95 -2.86
N THR A 381 -33.45 -13.84 -2.96
CA THR A 381 -33.31 -12.92 -4.09
C THR A 381 -32.08 -12.04 -3.87
N ILE A 382 -31.02 -12.28 -4.65
CA ILE A 382 -29.79 -11.50 -4.64
C ILE A 382 -29.87 -10.30 -5.57
N SER A 383 -29.10 -9.26 -5.28
CA SER A 383 -29.06 -7.99 -5.98
C SER A 383 -27.66 -7.37 -5.89
N ASN A 384 -27.44 -6.26 -6.60
CA ASN A 384 -26.20 -5.48 -6.57
C ASN A 384 -24.94 -6.34 -6.77
N ILE A 385 -24.99 -7.28 -7.71
CA ILE A 385 -23.85 -8.13 -8.02
C ILE A 385 -22.81 -7.27 -8.73
N GLN A 386 -21.60 -7.25 -8.19
CA GLN A 386 -20.45 -6.55 -8.75
C GLN A 386 -19.24 -7.47 -8.65
N TYR A 387 -18.33 -7.41 -9.60
CA TYR A 387 -17.06 -8.12 -9.51
C TYR A 387 -15.99 -7.32 -10.25
N ASP A 388 -14.76 -7.44 -9.77
CA ASP A 388 -13.61 -6.84 -10.41
C ASP A 388 -12.33 -7.58 -10.03
N ASN A 389 -11.30 -7.32 -10.83
CA ASN A 389 -9.93 -7.75 -10.61
C ASN A 389 -9.01 -6.53 -10.41
N ILE A 390 -9.58 -5.40 -9.97
CA ILE A 390 -8.82 -4.18 -9.72
C ILE A 390 -7.96 -4.43 -8.49
N SER A 391 -6.65 -4.19 -8.58
CA SER A 391 -5.75 -4.42 -7.46
C SER A 391 -5.89 -3.29 -6.43
N TYR A 392 -6.76 -3.51 -5.43
CA TYR A 392 -6.74 -2.79 -4.15
C TYR A 392 -5.95 -3.62 -3.13
N GLY A 393 -4.74 -4.07 -3.49
CA GLY A 393 -3.91 -4.94 -2.64
C GLY A 393 -3.54 -6.29 -3.23
N LEU A 394 -3.11 -7.20 -2.33
CA LEU A 394 -2.43 -8.46 -2.68
C LEU A 394 -3.36 -9.57 -3.19
N VAL A 395 -4.69 -9.43 -3.09
CA VAL A 395 -5.66 -10.28 -3.82
C VAL A 395 -6.59 -9.37 -4.61
N ALA A 396 -6.49 -9.41 -5.95
CA ALA A 396 -7.24 -8.47 -6.78
C ALA A 396 -8.68 -8.92 -7.10
N ASN A 397 -8.93 -10.23 -7.18
CA ASN A 397 -10.24 -10.73 -7.57
C ASN A 397 -11.25 -10.54 -6.42
N ASN A 398 -12.47 -10.13 -6.74
CA ASN A 398 -13.58 -10.17 -5.81
C ASN A 398 -14.93 -10.29 -6.53
N LEU A 399 -15.90 -10.81 -5.80
CA LEU A 399 -17.31 -10.85 -6.16
C LEU A 399 -18.14 -10.37 -4.97
N GLN A 400 -18.96 -9.35 -5.21
CA GLN A 400 -19.83 -8.70 -4.24
C GLN A 400 -21.29 -8.95 -4.58
N PHE A 401 -22.12 -9.02 -3.56
CA PHE A 401 -23.57 -9.13 -3.72
C PHE A 401 -24.31 -8.70 -2.45
N HIS A 402 -25.62 -8.52 -2.58
CA HIS A 402 -26.50 -8.14 -1.48
C HIS A 402 -27.83 -8.90 -1.53
N PHE A 403 -28.46 -9.12 -0.38
CA PHE A 403 -29.85 -9.57 -0.31
C PHE A 403 -30.55 -9.03 0.96
N ASN A 404 -31.70 -8.38 0.77
CA ASN A 404 -32.37 -7.62 1.84
C ASN A 404 -32.98 -8.50 2.94
N ALA A 405 -33.32 -9.76 2.63
CA ALA A 405 -34.05 -10.65 3.54
C ALA A 405 -33.16 -11.32 4.62
N MET A 406 -31.92 -10.84 4.81
CA MET A 406 -31.00 -11.43 5.77
C MET A 406 -31.49 -11.31 7.22
N GLN A 407 -31.46 -12.43 7.95
CA GLN A 407 -31.77 -12.54 9.36
C GLN A 407 -30.51 -12.91 10.17
N TYR A 408 -30.41 -12.39 11.39
CA TYR A 408 -29.38 -12.83 12.33
C TYR A 408 -29.71 -14.24 12.82
N ASN A 409 -28.70 -14.98 13.27
CA ASN A 409 -28.80 -16.34 13.79
C ASN A 409 -29.38 -17.38 12.81
N VAL A 410 -29.44 -17.06 11.52
CA VAL A 410 -29.87 -17.95 10.44
C VAL A 410 -28.65 -18.34 9.60
N ILE A 411 -28.55 -19.62 9.25
CA ILE A 411 -27.49 -20.12 8.38
C ILE A 411 -27.90 -19.97 6.92
N TYR A 412 -27.01 -19.38 6.13
CA TYR A 412 -27.11 -19.28 4.68
C TYR A 412 -25.99 -20.07 4.01
N ASP A 413 -26.38 -20.90 3.05
CA ASP A 413 -25.48 -21.60 2.14
C ASP A 413 -25.31 -20.77 0.86
N VAL A 414 -24.07 -20.54 0.44
CA VAL A 414 -23.74 -19.78 -0.76
C VAL A 414 -23.03 -20.71 -1.75
N GLN A 415 -23.57 -20.79 -2.95
CA GLN A 415 -22.96 -21.48 -4.08
C GLN A 415 -22.55 -20.45 -5.13
N VAL A 416 -21.31 -20.56 -5.60
CA VAL A 416 -20.74 -19.76 -6.69
C VAL A 416 -20.36 -20.74 -7.77
N GLN A 417 -21.17 -20.80 -8.82
CA GLN A 417 -20.95 -21.74 -9.93
C GLN A 417 -20.23 -21.04 -11.07
N ASN A 418 -19.49 -21.80 -11.88
CA ASN A 418 -18.92 -21.34 -13.15
C ASN A 418 -17.96 -20.14 -13.01
N VAL A 419 -17.11 -20.15 -11.97
CA VAL A 419 -15.99 -19.22 -11.84
C VAL A 419 -14.87 -19.70 -12.75
N LEU A 420 -14.33 -18.85 -13.61
CA LEU A 420 -13.25 -19.22 -14.52
C LEU A 420 -11.90 -19.05 -13.83
N VAL A 421 -11.16 -20.14 -13.67
CA VAL A 421 -9.79 -20.18 -13.14
C VAL A 421 -8.90 -20.77 -14.23
N ASP A 422 -7.97 -19.98 -14.75
CA ASP A 422 -7.09 -20.36 -15.86
C ASP A 422 -7.85 -20.99 -17.05
N GLY A 423 -9.01 -20.42 -17.38
CA GLY A 423 -9.88 -20.85 -18.47
C GLY A 423 -10.76 -22.07 -18.17
N LYS A 424 -10.73 -22.61 -16.95
CA LYS A 424 -11.57 -23.74 -16.51
C LYS A 424 -12.68 -23.24 -15.57
N ALA A 425 -13.90 -23.72 -15.80
CA ALA A 425 -15.01 -23.47 -14.90
C ALA A 425 -14.86 -24.30 -13.63
N GLU A 426 -14.89 -23.63 -12.48
CA GLU A 426 -14.87 -24.23 -11.15
C GLU A 426 -16.04 -23.72 -10.31
N ASP A 427 -16.54 -24.60 -9.45
CA ASP A 427 -17.63 -24.30 -8.53
C ASP A 427 -17.10 -24.22 -7.10
N TYR A 428 -17.61 -23.25 -6.35
CA TYR A 428 -17.25 -22.98 -4.98
C TYR A 428 -18.48 -22.89 -4.10
N ALA A 429 -18.33 -23.26 -2.83
CA ALA A 429 -19.39 -23.12 -1.86
C ALA A 429 -18.83 -22.73 -0.49
N TYR A 430 -19.61 -21.97 0.26
CA TYR A 430 -19.36 -21.68 1.67
C TYR A 430 -20.69 -21.42 2.38
N TRP A 431 -20.64 -21.25 3.69
CA TRP A 431 -21.81 -20.88 4.46
C TRP A 431 -21.46 -19.81 5.48
N PHE A 432 -22.47 -19.09 5.95
CA PHE A 432 -22.31 -18.15 7.05
C PHE A 432 -23.57 -18.06 7.93
N LYS A 433 -23.37 -17.61 9.16
CA LYS A 433 -24.39 -17.23 10.15
C LYS A 433 -23.88 -16.00 10.87
N VAL A 434 -24.61 -14.88 10.80
CA VAL A 434 -24.24 -13.70 11.60
C VAL A 434 -24.89 -13.82 12.98
N ASP A 435 -24.07 -13.94 14.02
CA ASP A 435 -24.47 -14.14 15.41
C ASP A 435 -24.63 -12.81 16.14
N ASP A 436 -25.81 -12.56 16.72
CA ASP A 436 -26.10 -11.31 17.45
C ASP A 436 -25.93 -11.40 18.96
N GLN A 437 -25.47 -12.55 19.49
CA GLN A 437 -25.24 -12.76 20.93
C GLN A 437 -23.76 -12.65 21.35
N SER A 438 -22.86 -12.33 20.41
CA SER A 438 -21.40 -12.30 20.67
C SER A 438 -20.96 -11.25 21.70
N ASP A 439 -21.80 -10.27 22.04
CA ASP A 439 -21.44 -9.16 22.92
C ASP A 439 -21.76 -9.43 24.40
N GLU A 440 -22.59 -10.43 24.74
CA GLU A 440 -23.04 -10.69 26.12
C GLU A 440 -22.11 -11.63 26.91
N GLN A 441 -21.27 -12.43 26.24
CA GLN A 441 -20.45 -13.44 26.92
C GLN A 441 -19.17 -12.89 27.58
N HIS A 442 -18.71 -11.68 27.24
CA HIS A 442 -17.53 -11.09 27.88
C HIS A 442 -17.83 -10.31 29.17
N LEU A 443 -19.09 -9.88 29.40
CA LEU A 443 -19.47 -9.10 30.59
C LEU A 443 -19.92 -9.96 31.79
N SER A 444 -20.10 -11.27 31.60
CA SER A 444 -20.56 -12.19 32.65
C SER A 444 -19.44 -12.96 33.35
N GLY A 445 -18.18 -12.87 32.86
CA GLY A 445 -17.02 -13.59 33.41
C GLY A 445 -16.28 -12.93 34.57
N GLU A 446 -16.47 -11.62 34.83
CA GLU A 446 -15.71 -10.86 35.84
C GLU A 446 -16.51 -10.48 37.10
N LYS A 447 -17.62 -11.17 37.38
CA LYS A 447 -18.33 -11.05 38.67
C LYS A 447 -18.41 -12.38 39.39
N ARG A 448 -17.29 -12.84 39.94
CA ARG A 448 -17.21 -13.75 41.11
C ARG A 448 -15.74 -14.02 41.49
N SER A 449 -15.07 -13.04 42.12
CA SER A 449 -14.11 -13.29 43.21
C SER A 449 -13.60 -11.96 43.79
N ALA A 450 -14.38 -11.39 44.70
CA ALA A 450 -13.95 -10.42 45.71
C ALA A 450 -15.03 -10.58 46.80
N GLY A 451 -14.81 -11.35 47.86
CA GLY A 451 -13.80 -11.18 48.88
C GLY A 451 -14.58 -11.20 50.19
N GLU A 452 -14.75 -12.38 50.79
CA GLU A 452 -15.34 -12.51 52.12
C GLU A 452 -14.32 -12.05 53.16
N SER A 453 -14.73 -11.04 53.93
CA SER A 453 -13.99 -10.45 55.03
C SER A 453 -13.89 -11.41 56.21
N SER A 454 -12.68 -11.76 56.63
CA SER A 454 -12.41 -12.37 57.93
C SER A 454 -12.41 -11.30 59.03
N ASN A 455 -13.41 -11.34 59.89
CA ASN A 455 -13.37 -10.78 61.25
C ASN A 455 -13.47 -11.94 62.23
N GLY A 456 -12.50 -12.08 63.14
CA GLY A 456 -12.60 -13.03 64.24
C GLY A 456 -11.32 -13.29 65.01
N ILE A 457 -11.13 -12.47 66.06
CA ILE A 457 -10.34 -12.68 67.30
C ILE A 457 -8.82 -12.62 67.19
#